data_AF-A0A433MDF9-F1
#
_entry.id   AF-A0A433MDF9-F1
#
_cell.length_a   1.000
_cell.length_b   1.000
_cell.length_c   1.000
_cell.angle_alpha   90.00
_cell.angle_beta   90.00
_cell.angle_gamma   90.00
#
_symmetry.space_group_name_H-M   'P 1'
#
loop_
_entity.id
_entity.type
_entity.pdbx_description
1 polymer ?
#
loop_
_entity_poly.entity_id
_entity_poly.type
_entity_poly.pdbx_seq_one_letter_code
_entity_poly.pdbx_strand_id
1 'polypeptide(L)'
;MVSDRDTHRADIARIIRTLQAQFDLDEGGQRYSCSQAMEAGMAYEIGQTCMLVSMGLTRGECASWVQAWGAVVALAVAGAIAVGQIRATRTHAATVERNKRRALIEVIGHLARLLELEIESRSSLLKAQIDEHSRRTGFSSGPPFADVYDAAKAIPIHELPDVEVVRLAFDLRRLTALAISKAQRLVAEWDTTAGVFLRARAPLSDVLMGLQELRERCTVAASHADQHAQH
;
A
#
# COMPACT_ATOMS: atom_id res chain seq x y z
N MET A 1 13.69 -27.84 -16.16
CA MET A 1 13.36 -26.43 -16.46
C MET A 1 12.28 -26.03 -15.47
N VAL A 2 12.63 -25.23 -14.46
CA VAL A 2 11.64 -24.62 -13.57
C VAL A 2 10.80 -23.68 -14.43
N SER A 3 9.48 -23.84 -14.42
CA SER A 3 8.60 -23.07 -15.28
C SER A 3 8.65 -21.60 -14.84
N ASP A 4 8.79 -20.67 -15.78
CA ASP A 4 8.79 -19.22 -15.53
C ASP A 4 7.56 -18.76 -14.73
N ARG A 5 6.47 -19.54 -14.80
CA ARG A 5 5.25 -19.39 -13.97
C ARG A 5 5.48 -19.63 -12.48
N ASP A 6 6.33 -20.57 -12.09
CA ASP A 6 6.58 -20.90 -10.69
C ASP A 6 7.37 -19.77 -10.00
N THR A 7 8.32 -19.17 -10.72
CA THR A 7 9.06 -17.98 -10.27
C THR A 7 8.12 -16.80 -10.07
N HIS A 8 7.22 -16.55 -11.02
CA HIS A 8 6.24 -15.46 -10.92
C HIS A 8 5.24 -15.65 -9.78
N ARG A 9 4.74 -16.88 -9.54
CA ARG A 9 3.86 -17.19 -8.41
C ARG A 9 4.55 -16.98 -7.07
N ALA A 10 5.82 -17.38 -6.96
CA ALA A 10 6.62 -17.16 -5.77
C ALA A 10 6.80 -15.67 -5.46
N ASP A 11 7.01 -14.83 -6.49
CA ASP A 11 7.13 -13.39 -6.33
C ASP A 11 5.80 -12.72 -5.94
N ILE A 12 4.67 -13.12 -6.52
CA ILE A 12 3.34 -12.64 -6.12
C ILE A 12 3.06 -12.99 -4.66
N ALA A 13 3.31 -14.24 -4.25
CA ALA A 13 3.13 -14.67 -2.87
C ALA A 13 4.09 -13.98 -1.89
N ARG A 14 5.27 -13.53 -2.36
CA ARG A 14 6.20 -12.71 -1.57
C ARG A 14 5.64 -11.28 -1.41
N ILE A 15 5.18 -10.66 -2.50
CA ILE A 15 4.60 -9.31 -2.46
C ILE A 15 3.36 -9.26 -1.55
N ILE A 16 2.45 -10.23 -1.66
CA ILE A 16 1.25 -10.31 -0.80
C ILE A 16 1.65 -10.44 0.68
N ARG A 17 2.63 -11.30 1.00
CA ARG A 17 3.12 -11.44 2.39
C ARG A 17 3.82 -10.20 2.91
N THR A 18 4.59 -9.50 2.08
CA THR A 18 5.23 -8.24 2.46
C THR A 18 4.19 -7.15 2.73
N LEU A 19 3.13 -7.09 1.91
CA LEU A 19 2.02 -6.18 2.13
C LEU A 19 1.26 -6.53 3.42
N GLN A 20 0.89 -7.79 3.64
CA GLN A 20 0.25 -8.22 4.89
C GLN A 20 1.12 -7.90 6.11
N ALA A 21 2.43 -8.17 6.06
CA ALA A 21 3.35 -7.84 7.15
C ALA A 21 3.45 -6.33 7.41
N GLN A 22 3.41 -5.48 6.37
CA GLN A 22 3.38 -4.02 6.55
C GLN A 22 2.08 -3.52 7.18
N PHE A 23 0.94 -4.17 6.88
CA PHE A 23 -0.35 -3.85 7.50
C PHE A 23 -0.43 -4.35 8.95
N ASP A 24 0.09 -5.55 9.25
CA ASP A 24 0.07 -6.12 10.62
C ASP A 24 1.03 -5.42 11.58
N LEU A 25 2.13 -4.84 11.09
CA LEU A 25 3.08 -4.08 11.92
C LEU A 25 2.52 -2.72 12.40
N ASP A 26 1.47 -2.21 11.76
CA ASP A 26 0.88 -0.89 12.08
C ASP A 26 -0.10 -0.98 13.26
N GLU A 27 -0.68 -2.15 13.57
CA GLU A 27 -1.55 -2.34 14.74
C GLU A 27 -0.78 -2.55 16.07
N GLY A 28 0.50 -2.91 16.02
CA GLY A 28 1.31 -3.22 17.21
C GLY A 28 2.25 -2.12 17.72
N GLY A 29 2.37 -1.01 16.99
CA GLY A 29 3.56 -0.13 17.03
C GLY A 29 3.46 1.19 17.79
N GLN A 30 2.71 1.31 18.89
CA GLN A 30 2.69 2.59 19.64
C GLN A 30 2.47 2.49 21.15
N ARG A 31 3.01 1.44 21.78
CA ARG A 31 3.10 1.32 23.24
C ARG A 31 4.51 1.03 23.72
N TYR A 32 5.51 1.82 23.33
CA TYR A 32 6.81 1.74 24.01
C TYR A 32 7.43 3.09 24.33
N SER A 33 7.58 3.30 25.64
CA SER A 33 8.72 3.89 26.32
C SER A 33 8.93 5.42 26.25
N CYS A 34 7.97 6.18 26.78
CA CYS A 34 8.27 7.49 27.39
C CYS A 34 8.52 7.38 28.91
N SER A 35 8.39 6.18 29.50
CA SER A 35 8.44 5.95 30.95
C SER A 35 9.86 5.75 31.52
N GLN A 36 10.91 5.70 30.69
CA GLN A 36 12.28 5.40 31.16
C GLN A 36 13.25 6.60 31.16
N ALA A 37 12.84 7.78 30.70
CA ALA A 37 13.77 8.92 30.54
C ALA A 37 13.74 9.95 31.69
N MET A 38 12.92 9.76 32.73
CA MET A 38 12.63 10.85 33.69
C MET A 38 12.90 10.54 35.17
N GLU A 39 13.68 9.50 35.50
CA GLU A 39 13.81 9.03 36.89
C GLU A 39 15.18 9.18 37.58
N ALA A 40 16.23 9.76 36.96
CA ALA A 40 17.49 9.93 37.68
C ALA A 40 18.31 11.14 37.21
N GLY A 41 18.33 12.23 37.99
CA GLY A 41 19.47 13.16 37.92
C GLY A 41 19.25 14.60 38.37
N MET A 42 18.10 15.23 38.11
CA MET A 42 18.00 16.71 38.21
C MET A 42 17.29 17.27 39.45
N ALA A 43 16.86 16.44 40.41
CA ALA A 43 16.20 16.94 41.63
C ALA A 43 17.17 17.47 42.70
N TYR A 44 18.48 17.21 42.60
CA TYR A 44 19.40 17.42 43.71
C TYR A 44 20.11 18.79 43.78
N GLU A 45 20.06 19.62 42.73
CA GLU A 45 20.76 20.92 42.73
C GLU A 45 19.87 22.16 42.93
N ILE A 46 18.55 22.07 42.68
CA ILE A 46 17.63 23.22 42.81
C ILE A 46 17.42 23.62 44.28
N GLY A 47 17.63 22.71 45.24
CA GLY A 47 17.53 23.02 46.67
C GLY A 47 18.62 23.95 47.21
N GLN A 48 19.77 24.08 46.52
CA GLN A 48 20.89 24.90 47.02
C GLN A 48 20.85 26.36 46.53
N THR A 49 20.14 26.68 45.44
CA THR A 49 20.06 28.05 44.92
C THR A 49 19.16 28.97 45.75
N CYS A 50 18.27 28.41 46.59
CA CYS A 50 17.41 29.19 47.48
C CYS A 50 18.15 29.84 48.67
N MET A 51 19.42 29.46 48.93
CA MET A 51 20.20 30.01 50.06
C MET A 51 21.01 31.27 49.72
N LEU A 52 21.05 31.71 48.46
CA LEU A 52 21.96 32.77 48.00
C LEU A 52 21.30 34.14 47.72
N VAL A 53 19.97 34.26 47.76
CA VAL A 53 19.27 35.53 47.51
C VAL A 53 18.64 36.05 48.80
N SER A 54 19.37 36.90 49.52
CA SER A 54 18.92 37.57 50.75
C SER A 54 18.03 38.78 50.44
N MET A 55 16.81 38.54 49.97
CA MET A 55 15.76 39.55 49.95
C MET A 55 14.77 39.25 51.08
N GLY A 56 15.02 39.74 52.30
CA GLY A 56 14.06 40.04 53.39
C GLY A 56 12.85 39.13 53.73
N LEU A 57 12.69 37.97 53.10
CA LEU A 57 11.56 37.06 53.17
C LEU A 57 11.92 35.87 54.05
N THR A 58 10.95 35.37 54.81
CA THR A 58 11.19 34.22 55.70
C THR A 58 11.50 32.97 54.86
N ARG A 59 12.34 32.05 55.37
CA ARG A 59 12.81 30.85 54.62
C ARG A 59 11.67 30.02 54.00
N GLY A 60 10.49 30.02 54.61
CA GLY A 60 9.30 29.32 54.09
C GLY A 60 8.66 30.02 52.89
N GLU A 61 8.69 31.35 52.85
CA GLU A 61 8.09 32.15 51.78
C GLU A 61 8.90 32.03 50.48
N CYS A 62 10.23 32.08 50.56
CA CYS A 62 11.12 31.86 49.39
C CYS A 62 10.96 30.46 48.78
N ALA A 63 10.85 29.41 49.60
CA ALA A 63 10.66 28.05 49.13
C ALA A 63 9.31 27.88 48.39
N SER A 64 8.24 28.46 48.94
CA SER A 64 6.91 28.41 48.32
C SER A 64 6.86 29.13 46.97
N TRP A 65 7.59 30.24 46.84
CA TRP A 65 7.66 31.03 45.62
C TRP A 65 8.43 30.30 44.51
N VAL A 66 9.62 29.76 44.83
CA VAL A 66 10.41 28.98 43.86
C VAL A 66 9.66 27.72 43.41
N GLN A 67 8.94 27.05 44.31
CA GLN A 67 8.12 25.89 43.98
C GLN A 67 6.94 26.27 43.06
N ALA A 68 6.28 27.42 43.30
CA ALA A 68 5.20 27.90 42.45
C ALA A 68 5.69 28.22 41.03
N TRP A 69 6.81 28.93 40.88
CA TRP A 69 7.40 29.19 39.56
C TRP A 69 7.89 27.93 38.88
N GLY A 70 8.52 27.02 39.63
CA GLY A 70 8.94 25.72 39.11
C GLY A 70 7.77 24.91 38.55
N ALA A 71 6.63 24.89 39.24
CA ALA A 71 5.41 24.22 38.77
C ALA A 71 4.84 24.88 37.50
N VAL A 72 4.80 26.21 37.44
CA VAL A 72 4.33 26.95 36.26
C VAL A 72 5.23 26.69 35.04
N VAL A 73 6.55 26.72 35.22
CA VAL A 73 7.52 26.43 34.15
C VAL A 73 7.43 24.97 33.72
N ALA A 74 7.31 24.03 34.65
CA ALA A 74 7.16 22.61 34.33
C ALA A 74 5.90 22.34 33.50
N LEU A 75 4.76 22.97 33.85
CA LEU A 75 3.53 22.89 33.07
C LEU A 75 3.67 23.51 31.68
N ALA A 76 4.36 24.65 31.56
CA ALA A 76 4.62 25.28 30.27
C ALA A 76 5.50 24.42 29.36
N VAL A 77 6.57 23.82 29.91
CA VAL A 77 7.47 22.92 29.17
C VAL A 77 6.73 21.64 28.76
N ALA A 78 5.96 21.02 29.66
CA ALA A 78 5.14 19.85 29.33
C ALA A 78 4.13 20.15 28.22
N GLY A 79 3.47 21.32 28.27
CA GLY A 79 2.58 21.78 27.21
C GLY A 79 3.29 21.97 25.86
N ALA A 80 4.49 22.58 25.87
CA ALA A 80 5.28 22.77 24.65
C ALA A 80 5.74 21.44 24.03
N ILE A 81 6.18 20.49 24.86
CA ILE A 81 6.57 19.14 24.41
C ILE A 81 5.36 18.40 23.83
N ALA A 82 4.21 18.46 24.49
CA ALA A 82 2.98 17.84 24.00
C ALA A 82 2.56 18.40 22.64
N VAL A 83 2.59 19.73 22.46
CA VAL A 83 2.30 20.38 21.17
C VAL A 83 3.34 19.97 20.10
N GLY A 84 4.61 19.86 20.48
CA GLY A 84 5.69 19.39 19.60
C GLY A 84 5.46 17.96 19.11
N GLN A 85 5.12 17.04 20.02
CA GLN A 85 4.80 15.66 19.68
C GLN A 85 3.55 15.55 18.81
N ILE A 86 2.48 16.30 19.13
CA ILE A 86 1.25 16.31 18.31
C ILE A 86 1.56 16.76 16.87
N ARG A 87 2.42 17.77 16.69
CA ARG A 87 2.84 18.22 15.35
C ARG A 87 3.67 17.15 14.63
N ALA A 88 4.63 16.54 15.32
CA ALA A 88 5.46 15.47 14.76
C ALA A 88 4.64 14.23 14.37
N THR A 89 3.67 13.84 15.18
CA THR A 89 2.76 12.73 14.88
C THR A 89 1.87 13.04 13.68
N ARG A 90 1.38 14.28 13.56
CA ARG A 90 0.57 14.69 12.40
C ARG A 90 1.37 14.67 11.10
N THR A 91 2.63 15.11 11.12
CA THR A 91 3.49 15.05 9.93
C THR A 91 3.80 13.60 9.55
N HIS A 92 4.06 12.73 10.54
CA HIS A 92 4.30 11.31 10.26
C HIS A 92 3.06 10.60 9.71
N ALA A 93 1.89 10.81 10.30
CA ALA A 93 0.63 10.24 9.80
C ALA A 93 0.36 10.65 8.35
N ALA A 94 0.55 11.93 8.01
CA ALA A 94 0.38 12.42 6.64
C ALA A 94 1.37 11.76 5.65
N THR A 95 2.63 11.53 6.06
CA THR A 95 3.61 10.84 5.20
C THR A 95 3.31 9.36 5.00
N VAL A 96 2.83 8.67 6.04
CA VAL A 96 2.47 7.25 5.97
C VAL A 96 1.28 7.05 5.03
N GLU A 97 0.25 7.90 5.15
CA GLU A 97 -0.93 7.82 4.29
C GLU A 97 -0.61 8.06 2.81
N ARG A 98 0.31 9.01 2.52
CA ARG A 98 0.83 9.24 1.16
C ARG A 98 1.58 8.02 0.62
N ASN A 99 2.48 7.43 1.42
CA ASN A 99 3.23 6.23 1.03
C ASN A 99 2.29 5.05 0.79
N LYS A 100 1.25 4.89 1.61
CA LYS A 100 0.21 3.85 1.44
C LYS A 100 -0.54 4.04 0.13
N ARG A 101 -0.94 5.28 -0.20
CA ARG A 101 -1.58 5.59 -1.49
C ARG A 101 -0.68 5.22 -2.68
N ARG A 102 0.59 5.62 -2.65
CA ARG A 102 1.56 5.32 -3.70
C ARG A 102 1.74 3.81 -3.88
N ALA A 103 1.94 3.09 -2.78
CA ALA A 103 2.09 1.64 -2.79
C ALA A 103 0.86 0.95 -3.41
N LEU A 104 -0.35 1.40 -3.10
CA LEU A 104 -1.58 0.85 -3.71
C LEU A 104 -1.65 1.09 -5.22
N ILE A 105 -1.30 2.30 -5.69
CA ILE A 105 -1.26 2.61 -7.12
C ILE A 105 -0.24 1.73 -7.86
N GLU A 106 0.95 1.55 -7.27
CA GLU A 106 2.01 0.69 -7.81
C GLU A 106 1.55 -0.78 -7.88
N VAL A 107 0.88 -1.28 -6.84
CA VAL A 107 0.30 -2.64 -6.82
C VAL A 107 -0.74 -2.82 -7.92
N ILE A 108 -1.66 -1.86 -8.10
CA ILE A 108 -2.66 -1.92 -9.18
C ILE A 108 -1.97 -1.94 -10.56
N GLY A 109 -0.95 -1.09 -10.77
CA GLY A 109 -0.16 -1.07 -11.99
C GLY A 109 0.58 -2.39 -12.26
N HIS A 110 1.12 -3.02 -11.22
CA HIS A 110 1.75 -4.34 -11.32
C HIS A 110 0.76 -5.45 -11.65
N LEU A 111 -0.41 -5.47 -11.02
CA LEU A 111 -1.47 -6.44 -11.34
C LEU A 111 -1.96 -6.28 -12.78
N ALA A 112 -2.11 -5.04 -13.27
CA ALA A 112 -2.47 -4.78 -14.66
C ALA A 112 -1.42 -5.33 -15.64
N ARG A 113 -0.13 -5.13 -15.34
CA ARG A 113 0.99 -5.69 -16.14
C ARG A 113 1.02 -7.22 -16.09
N LEU A 114 0.76 -7.83 -14.94
CA LEU A 114 0.70 -9.29 -14.83
C LEU A 114 -0.45 -9.86 -15.67
N LEU A 115 -1.61 -9.20 -15.67
CA LEU A 115 -2.73 -9.61 -16.53
C LEU A 115 -2.37 -9.52 -18.01
N GLU A 116 -1.72 -8.44 -18.43
CA GLU A 116 -1.22 -8.23 -19.79
C GLU A 116 -0.29 -9.37 -20.21
N LEU A 117 0.72 -9.69 -19.38
CA LEU A 117 1.67 -10.78 -19.63
C LEU A 117 0.98 -12.15 -19.70
N GLU A 118 -0.02 -12.41 -18.85
CA GLU A 118 -0.77 -13.67 -18.91
C GLU A 118 -1.62 -13.76 -20.18
N ILE A 119 -2.25 -12.66 -20.60
CA ILE A 119 -3.00 -12.57 -21.86
C ILE A 119 -2.07 -12.82 -23.05
N GLU A 120 -0.90 -12.20 -23.08
CA GLU A 120 0.11 -12.37 -24.14
C GLU A 120 0.64 -13.81 -24.15
N SER A 121 0.96 -14.36 -22.99
CA SER A 121 1.41 -15.75 -22.83
C SER A 121 0.37 -16.72 -23.40
N ARG A 122 -0.90 -16.59 -23.02
CA ARG A 122 -1.98 -17.44 -23.54
C ARG A 122 -2.24 -17.21 -25.03
N SER A 123 -2.15 -15.96 -25.50
CA SER A 123 -2.31 -15.62 -26.92
C SER A 123 -1.17 -16.17 -27.78
N SER A 124 0.05 -16.28 -27.25
CA SER A 124 1.18 -16.89 -27.96
C SER A 124 1.00 -18.40 -28.13
N LEU A 125 0.42 -19.09 -27.14
CA LEU A 125 0.01 -20.50 -27.29
C LEU A 125 -0.98 -20.68 -28.44
N LEU A 126 -1.90 -19.72 -28.64
CA LEU A 126 -2.85 -19.76 -29.76
C LEU A 126 -2.16 -19.67 -31.13
N LYS A 127 -1.05 -18.93 -31.21
CA LYS A 127 -0.28 -18.71 -32.44
C LYS A 127 0.80 -19.77 -32.69
N ALA A 128 1.22 -20.50 -31.65
CA ALA A 128 2.28 -21.47 -31.74
C ALA A 128 1.91 -22.63 -32.68
N GLN A 129 2.84 -23.03 -33.55
CA GLN A 129 2.73 -24.24 -34.40
C GLN A 129 2.96 -25.52 -33.58
N ILE A 130 2.15 -25.71 -32.55
CA ILE A 130 2.06 -26.94 -31.76
C ILE A 130 0.84 -27.75 -32.20
N ASP A 131 0.80 -29.03 -31.82
CA ASP A 131 -0.37 -29.85 -32.05
C ASP A 131 -1.62 -29.25 -31.37
N GLU A 132 -2.77 -29.44 -32.01
CA GLU A 132 -4.04 -28.83 -31.59
C GLU A 132 -4.47 -29.28 -30.18
N HIS A 133 -4.15 -30.52 -29.80
CA HIS A 133 -4.51 -31.09 -28.51
C HIS A 133 -3.71 -30.44 -27.36
N SER A 134 -2.40 -30.32 -27.51
CA SER A 134 -1.51 -29.61 -26.57
C SER A 134 -1.84 -28.12 -26.48
N ARG A 135 -2.23 -27.50 -27.60
CA ARG A 135 -2.69 -26.11 -27.61
C ARG A 135 -3.94 -25.93 -26.76
N ARG A 136 -4.92 -26.81 -26.96
CA ARG A 136 -6.19 -26.79 -26.23
C ARG A 136 -5.95 -27.00 -24.74
N THR A 137 -5.25 -28.06 -24.36
CA THR A 137 -4.98 -28.37 -22.94
C THR A 137 -4.18 -27.27 -22.27
N GLY A 138 -3.20 -26.68 -22.95
CA GLY A 138 -2.43 -25.53 -22.45
C GLY A 138 -3.30 -24.29 -22.23
N PHE A 139 -4.18 -23.95 -23.18
CA PHE A 139 -5.06 -22.78 -23.09
C PHE A 139 -6.16 -22.94 -22.04
N SER A 140 -6.76 -24.13 -21.95
CA SER A 140 -7.83 -24.47 -20.99
C SER A 140 -7.32 -24.95 -19.63
N SER A 141 -6.00 -24.91 -19.39
CA SER A 141 -5.44 -25.34 -18.11
C SER A 141 -5.82 -24.36 -17.00
N GLY A 142 -6.75 -24.79 -16.16
CA GLY A 142 -7.22 -24.07 -14.98
C GLY A 142 -8.10 -22.84 -15.28
N PRO A 143 -8.62 -22.19 -14.23
CA PRO A 143 -9.38 -20.95 -14.37
C PRO A 143 -8.48 -19.84 -14.95
N PRO A 144 -8.91 -19.15 -16.02
CA PRO A 144 -8.10 -18.10 -16.63
C PRO A 144 -7.95 -16.91 -15.67
N PHE A 145 -6.72 -16.39 -15.54
CA PHE A 145 -6.44 -15.16 -14.78
C PHE A 145 -6.84 -15.20 -13.29
N ALA A 146 -6.99 -16.38 -12.70
CA ALA A 146 -7.49 -16.54 -11.32
C ALA A 146 -6.61 -15.80 -10.30
N ASP A 147 -5.28 -15.94 -10.43
CA ASP A 147 -4.33 -15.32 -9.50
C ASP A 147 -4.47 -13.78 -9.48
N VAL A 148 -4.63 -13.15 -10.65
CA VAL A 148 -4.83 -11.69 -10.77
C VAL A 148 -6.22 -11.28 -10.29
N TYR A 149 -7.25 -12.07 -10.60
CA TYR A 149 -8.62 -11.80 -10.18
C TYR A 149 -8.77 -11.83 -8.66
N ASP A 150 -8.21 -12.85 -8.01
CA ASP A 150 -8.24 -13.01 -6.56
C ASP A 150 -7.46 -11.88 -5.87
N ALA A 151 -6.28 -11.52 -6.40
CA ALA A 151 -5.51 -10.38 -5.92
C ALA A 151 -6.27 -9.05 -6.06
N ALA A 152 -6.90 -8.81 -7.22
CA ALA A 152 -7.70 -7.61 -7.44
C ALA A 152 -8.93 -7.55 -6.53
N LYS A 153 -9.55 -8.70 -6.22
CA LYS A 153 -10.69 -8.82 -5.31
C LYS A 153 -10.30 -8.61 -3.84
N ALA A 154 -9.08 -8.97 -3.46
CA ALA A 154 -8.56 -8.77 -2.10
C ALA A 154 -8.36 -7.29 -1.72
N ILE A 155 -8.27 -6.38 -2.71
CA ILE A 155 -8.14 -4.93 -2.43
C ILE A 155 -9.38 -4.41 -1.68
N PRO A 156 -9.29 -3.89 -0.45
CA PRO A 156 -10.44 -3.44 0.32
C PRO A 156 -10.91 -2.06 -0.19
N ILE A 157 -11.82 -2.02 -1.16
CA ILE A 157 -12.26 -0.77 -1.81
C ILE A 157 -12.81 0.27 -0.82
N HIS A 158 -13.49 -0.19 0.24
CA HIS A 158 -14.13 0.66 1.23
C HIS A 158 -13.12 1.35 2.18
N GLU A 159 -11.88 0.88 2.22
CA GLU A 159 -10.80 1.44 3.04
C GLU A 159 -9.86 2.34 2.23
N LEU A 160 -10.11 2.51 0.94
CA LEU A 160 -9.26 3.32 0.08
C LEU A 160 -9.48 4.81 0.36
N PRO A 161 -8.40 5.58 0.58
CA PRO A 161 -8.49 6.97 1.03
C PRO A 161 -8.90 7.95 -0.08
N ASP A 162 -8.78 7.56 -1.35
CA ASP A 162 -9.03 8.44 -2.50
C ASP A 162 -9.91 7.76 -3.56
N VAL A 163 -10.87 8.54 -4.08
CA VAL A 163 -11.77 8.19 -5.19
C VAL A 163 -11.00 7.78 -6.44
N GLU A 164 -9.84 8.39 -6.71
CA GLU A 164 -8.98 8.03 -7.85
C GLU A 164 -8.46 6.60 -7.71
N VAL A 165 -7.92 6.22 -6.54
CA VAL A 165 -7.42 4.86 -6.29
C VAL A 165 -8.57 3.85 -6.34
N VAL A 166 -9.74 4.22 -5.82
CA VAL A 166 -10.98 3.42 -5.94
C VAL A 166 -11.31 3.15 -7.40
N ARG A 167 -11.28 4.17 -8.27
CA ARG A 167 -11.55 4.03 -9.71
C ARG A 167 -10.54 3.10 -10.39
N LEU A 168 -9.25 3.26 -10.10
CA LEU A 168 -8.19 2.40 -10.65
C LEU A 168 -8.40 0.93 -10.24
N ALA A 169 -8.75 0.67 -8.97
CA ALA A 169 -9.03 -0.67 -8.48
C ALA A 169 -10.29 -1.28 -9.14
N PHE A 170 -11.34 -0.49 -9.32
CA PHE A 170 -12.55 -0.92 -10.03
C PHE A 170 -12.27 -1.24 -11.51
N ASP A 171 -11.48 -0.41 -12.18
CA ASP A 171 -11.12 -0.64 -13.58
C ASP A 171 -10.29 -1.91 -13.73
N LEU A 172 -9.34 -2.17 -12.84
CA LEU A 172 -8.60 -3.44 -12.81
C LEU A 172 -9.53 -4.64 -12.67
N ARG A 173 -10.48 -4.60 -11.71
CA ARG A 173 -11.48 -5.68 -11.52
C ARG A 173 -12.35 -5.87 -12.75
N ARG A 174 -12.81 -4.78 -13.35
CA ARG A 174 -13.64 -4.81 -14.56
C ARG A 174 -12.90 -5.42 -15.74
N LEU A 175 -11.65 -4.99 -15.98
CA LEU A 175 -10.82 -5.51 -17.06
C LEU A 175 -10.49 -6.98 -16.85
N THR A 176 -10.20 -7.41 -15.62
CA THR A 176 -9.95 -8.82 -15.29
C THR A 176 -11.20 -9.67 -15.51
N ALA A 177 -12.37 -9.21 -15.06
CA ALA A 177 -13.63 -9.91 -15.30
C ALA A 177 -13.98 -10.00 -16.79
N LEU A 178 -13.70 -8.94 -17.56
CA LEU A 178 -13.87 -8.93 -19.02
C LEU A 178 -12.92 -9.92 -19.69
N ALA A 179 -11.66 -10.00 -19.24
CA ALA A 179 -10.67 -10.96 -19.73
C ALA A 179 -11.14 -12.40 -19.50
N ILE A 180 -11.61 -12.72 -18.29
CA ILE A 180 -12.16 -14.04 -17.93
C ILE A 180 -13.35 -14.39 -18.82
N SER A 181 -14.32 -13.49 -18.96
CA SER A 181 -15.51 -13.70 -19.78
C SER A 181 -15.15 -13.97 -21.25
N LYS A 182 -14.22 -13.19 -21.82
CA LYS A 182 -13.73 -13.40 -23.19
C LYS A 182 -12.96 -14.72 -23.32
N ALA A 183 -12.10 -15.07 -22.36
CA ALA A 183 -11.39 -16.34 -22.37
C ALA A 183 -12.34 -17.55 -22.31
N GLN A 184 -13.36 -17.50 -21.45
CA GLN A 184 -14.38 -18.55 -21.36
C GLN A 184 -15.17 -18.70 -22.65
N ARG A 185 -15.55 -17.59 -23.29
CA ARG A 185 -16.20 -17.62 -24.61
C ARG A 185 -15.29 -18.24 -25.67
N LEU A 186 -13.99 -17.92 -25.67
CA LEU A 186 -13.03 -18.53 -26.59
C LEU A 186 -12.91 -20.03 -26.38
N VAL A 187 -12.87 -20.50 -25.13
CA VAL A 187 -12.87 -21.94 -24.83
C VAL A 187 -14.15 -22.61 -25.33
N ALA A 188 -15.32 -22.01 -25.07
CA ALA A 188 -16.60 -22.53 -25.53
C ALA A 188 -16.71 -22.57 -27.07
N GLU A 189 -16.22 -21.54 -27.76
CA GLU A 189 -16.19 -21.50 -29.22
C GLU A 189 -15.19 -22.52 -29.80
N TRP A 190 -14.06 -22.77 -29.12
CA TRP A 190 -13.08 -23.79 -29.50
C TRP A 190 -13.68 -25.19 -29.55
N ASP A 191 -14.62 -25.48 -28.64
CA ASP A 191 -15.29 -26.78 -28.55
C ASP A 191 -16.35 -26.96 -29.65
N THR A 192 -16.74 -25.89 -30.34
CA THR A 192 -17.61 -25.96 -31.52
C THR A 192 -16.76 -26.06 -32.79
N THR A 193 -17.25 -26.77 -33.81
CA THR A 193 -16.56 -26.99 -35.10
C THR A 193 -16.19 -25.71 -35.87
N ALA A 194 -16.54 -24.53 -35.34
CA ALA A 194 -16.24 -23.20 -35.84
C ALA A 194 -14.80 -22.75 -35.47
N GLY A 195 -13.77 -23.53 -35.85
CA GLY A 195 -12.35 -23.18 -35.70
C GLY A 195 -11.88 -21.94 -36.50
N VAL A 196 -12.81 -21.18 -37.08
CA VAL A 196 -12.57 -20.01 -37.93
C VAL A 196 -12.47 -18.71 -37.09
N PHE A 197 -13.16 -18.62 -35.95
CA PHE A 197 -13.16 -17.40 -35.11
C PHE A 197 -11.82 -17.13 -34.42
N LEU A 198 -11.10 -18.19 -34.03
CA LEU A 198 -9.82 -18.11 -33.31
C LEU A 198 -8.67 -17.52 -34.15
N ARG A 199 -8.81 -17.52 -35.48
CA ARG A 199 -7.77 -17.03 -36.40
C ARG A 199 -7.96 -15.58 -36.84
N ALA A 200 -9.16 -15.01 -36.65
CA ALA A 200 -9.54 -13.80 -37.39
C ALA A 200 -9.45 -12.48 -36.59
N ARG A 201 -9.51 -12.50 -35.25
CA ARG A 201 -9.56 -11.26 -34.46
C ARG A 201 -8.91 -11.48 -33.11
N ALA A 202 -7.80 -10.80 -32.83
CA ALA A 202 -7.15 -10.77 -31.52
C ALA A 202 -8.20 -10.55 -30.40
N PRO A 203 -8.71 -11.61 -29.76
CA PRO A 203 -10.02 -11.54 -29.11
C PRO A 203 -9.97 -10.76 -27.77
N LEU A 204 -8.75 -10.56 -27.27
CA LEU A 204 -8.42 -9.85 -26.05
C LEU A 204 -7.82 -8.46 -26.33
N SER A 205 -7.82 -7.96 -27.58
CA SER A 205 -7.26 -6.64 -27.93
C SER A 205 -7.88 -5.51 -27.12
N ASP A 206 -9.20 -5.52 -26.94
CA ASP A 206 -9.91 -4.48 -26.17
C ASP A 206 -9.47 -4.46 -24.70
N VAL A 207 -9.16 -5.65 -24.15
CA VAL A 207 -8.68 -5.79 -22.77
C VAL A 207 -7.26 -5.26 -22.66
N LEU A 208 -6.38 -5.60 -23.62
CA LEU A 208 -5.00 -5.11 -23.66
C LEU A 208 -4.95 -3.58 -23.78
N MET A 209 -5.77 -3.00 -24.65
CA MET A 209 -5.88 -1.54 -24.79
C MET A 209 -6.36 -0.89 -23.48
N GLY A 210 -7.39 -1.46 -22.85
CA GLY A 210 -7.86 -0.96 -21.55
C GLY A 210 -6.83 -1.11 -20.42
N LEU A 211 -5.99 -2.16 -20.45
CA LEU A 211 -4.90 -2.34 -19.49
C LEU A 211 -3.78 -1.32 -19.71
N GLN A 212 -3.46 -1.00 -20.95
CA GLN A 212 -2.50 0.06 -21.26
C GLN A 212 -3.00 1.41 -20.75
N GLU A 213 -4.25 1.78 -21.03
CA GLU A 213 -4.87 3.01 -20.51
C GLU A 213 -4.90 3.03 -18.98
N LEU A 214 -5.18 1.89 -18.33
CA LEU A 214 -5.14 1.78 -16.87
C LEU A 214 -3.73 2.02 -16.33
N ARG A 215 -2.70 1.45 -16.97
CA ARG A 215 -1.30 1.63 -16.57
C ARG A 215 -0.85 3.08 -16.74
N GLU A 216 -1.20 3.72 -17.84
CA GLU A 216 -0.93 5.15 -18.06
C GLU A 216 -1.58 5.98 -16.95
N ARG A 217 -2.85 5.72 -16.61
CA ARG A 217 -3.52 6.39 -15.47
C ARG A 217 -2.86 6.11 -14.13
N CYS A 218 -2.35 4.90 -13.89
CA CYS A 218 -1.57 4.62 -12.68
C CYS A 218 -0.27 5.42 -12.63
N THR A 219 0.44 5.59 -13.77
CA THR A 219 1.67 6.39 -13.80
C THR A 219 1.42 7.87 -13.55
N VAL A 220 0.32 8.42 -14.08
CA VAL A 220 -0.11 9.80 -13.81
C VAL A 220 -0.54 9.96 -12.34
N ALA A 221 -1.31 9.03 -11.79
CA ALA A 221 -1.73 9.08 -10.39
C ALA A 221 -0.53 8.97 -9.43
N ALA A 222 0.48 8.15 -9.76
CA ALA A 222 1.70 8.03 -8.99
C ALA A 222 2.53 9.32 -9.01
N SER A 223 2.64 10.00 -10.15
CA SER A 223 3.37 11.27 -10.24
C SER A 223 2.65 12.40 -9.50
N HIS A 224 1.32 12.43 -9.51
CA HIS A 224 0.52 13.37 -8.70
C HIS A 224 0.71 13.13 -7.20
N ALA A 225 0.75 11.86 -6.77
CA ALA A 225 1.01 11.52 -5.37
C ALA A 225 2.40 12.03 -4.91
N ASP A 226 3.39 12.01 -5.80
CA ASP A 226 4.74 12.52 -5.52
C ASP A 226 4.81 14.06 -5.51
N GLN A 227 4.07 14.75 -6.37
CA GLN A 227 4.02 16.23 -6.38
C GLN A 227 3.42 16.80 -5.10
N HIS A 228 2.39 16.15 -4.55
CA HIS A 228 1.83 16.50 -3.25
C HIS A 228 2.78 16.23 -2.07
N ALA A 229 3.87 15.49 -2.27
CA ALA A 229 4.89 15.27 -1.24
C ALA A 229 5.92 16.41 -1.16
N GLN A 230 6.07 17.22 -2.21
CA GLN A 230 7.05 18.31 -2.30
C GLN A 230 6.52 19.67 -1.79
N HIS A 231 5.20 19.77 -1.57
CA HIS A 231 4.51 20.95 -1.04
C HIS A 231 3.97 20.69 0.38
#